data_AF-A0A1I4BW46-F1
#
_entry.id   AF-A0A1I4BW46-F1
#
_cell.length_a   1.000
_cell.length_b   1.000
_cell.length_c   1.000
_cell.angle_alpha   90.00
_cell.angle_beta   90.00
_cell.angle_gamma   90.00
#
_symmetry.space_group_name_H-M   'P 1'
#
loop_
_entity.id
_entity.type
_entity.pdbx_description
1 polymer ?
#
loop_
_entity_poly.entity_id
_entity_poly.type
_entity_poly.pdbx_seq_one_letter_code
_entity_poly.pdbx_strand_id
1 'polypeptide(L)'
;MQLVLTEWYRKWRGAEPQKIQPTVLPLDDERALFGLLVMLGNGEYDDLCIESDSAEALKSARELLLGTGGADRAHDHPLANSSPLYRPGYEIYVQADQSVFFLNPEPRPALFQSDMAAYIEEFGSPLDLPK
;
A
#
# COMPACT_ATOMS: atom_id res chain seq x y z
N MET A 1 -10.52 7.92 10.86
CA MET A 1 -10.27 6.88 9.86
C MET A 1 -9.03 7.29 9.11
N GLN A 2 -8.02 6.45 9.11
CA GLN A 2 -6.72 6.76 8.54
C GLN A 2 -6.19 5.56 7.79
N LEU A 3 -5.39 5.83 6.77
CA LEU A 3 -4.57 4.84 6.09
C LEU A 3 -3.09 5.10 6.37
N VAL A 4 -2.29 4.04 6.44
CA VAL A 4 -0.86 4.16 6.17
C VAL A 4 -0.63 3.63 4.76
N LEU A 5 0.00 4.43 3.92
CA LEU A 5 0.36 4.11 2.55
C LEU A 5 1.87 3.94 2.47
N THR A 6 2.31 2.77 2.05
CA THR A 6 3.74 2.47 1.84
C THR A 6 3.94 2.09 0.40
N GLU A 7 4.61 2.94 -0.38
CA GLU A 7 4.84 2.75 -1.81
C GLU A 7 6.22 2.16 -2.11
N TRP A 8 6.29 1.42 -3.21
CA TRP A 8 7.54 0.94 -3.78
C TRP A 8 7.50 0.98 -5.30
N TYR A 9 8.48 1.68 -5.89
CA TYR A 9 8.67 1.76 -7.33
C TYR A 9 9.68 0.71 -7.78
N ARG A 10 9.28 -0.15 -8.72
CA ARG A 10 10.16 -1.17 -9.31
C ARG A 10 11.21 -0.54 -10.22
N LYS A 11 10.88 0.61 -10.83
CA LYS A 11 11.83 1.42 -11.63
C LYS A 11 12.08 2.76 -10.96
N TRP A 12 12.76 2.74 -9.82
CA TRP A 12 13.13 3.94 -9.09
C TRP A 12 14.00 4.89 -9.93
N ARG A 13 13.63 6.18 -9.96
CA ARG A 13 14.32 7.23 -10.72
C ARG A 13 14.95 8.32 -9.85
N GLY A 14 14.86 8.20 -8.53
CA GLY A 14 15.46 9.16 -7.61
C GLY A 14 16.98 9.06 -7.59
N ALA A 15 17.63 10.15 -7.15
CA ALA A 15 19.09 10.23 -7.08
C ALA A 15 19.69 9.35 -5.96
N GLU A 16 18.93 9.16 -4.86
CA GLU A 16 19.31 8.33 -3.73
C GLU A 16 18.65 6.94 -3.83
N PRO A 17 19.16 5.89 -3.17
CA PRO A 17 18.46 4.62 -3.08
C PRO A 17 17.04 4.81 -2.53
N GLN A 18 16.07 4.12 -3.14
CA GLN A 18 14.70 4.10 -2.63
C GLN A 18 14.67 3.57 -1.19
N LYS A 19 13.88 4.22 -0.35
CA LYS A 19 13.68 3.84 1.05
C LYS A 19 12.19 3.73 1.31
N ILE A 20 11.83 2.79 2.17
CA ILE A 20 10.46 2.62 2.64
C ILE A 20 10.10 3.85 3.49
N GLN A 21 9.10 4.60 3.05
CA GLN A 21 8.65 5.83 3.68
C GLN A 21 7.12 5.80 3.77
N PRO A 22 6.58 5.22 4.85
CA PRO A 22 5.14 5.19 5.08
C PRO A 22 4.57 6.60 5.22
N THR A 23 3.44 6.84 4.57
CA THR A 23 2.69 8.10 4.67
C THR A 23 1.35 7.85 5.32
N VAL A 24 1.06 8.59 6.40
CA VAL A 24 -0.26 8.54 7.05
C VAL A 24 -1.21 9.48 6.30
N LEU A 25 -2.34 8.95 5.86
CA LEU A 25 -3.37 9.67 5.13
C LEU A 25 -4.67 9.70 5.93
N PRO A 26 -5.15 10.88 6.36
CA PRO A 26 -6.49 11.03 6.94
C PRO A 26 -7.57 10.89 5.87
N LEU A 27 -8.51 9.95 6.03
CA LEU A 27 -9.61 9.73 5.08
C LEU A 27 -10.76 10.72 5.24
N ASP A 28 -10.79 11.47 6.34
CA ASP A 28 -11.73 12.56 6.61
C ASP A 28 -11.29 13.90 6.00
N ASP A 29 -10.06 13.99 5.50
CA ASP A 29 -9.61 15.12 4.69
C ASP A 29 -9.94 14.87 3.20
N GLU A 30 -10.91 15.63 2.68
CA GLU A 30 -11.39 15.53 1.30
C GLU A 30 -10.28 15.68 0.26
N ARG A 31 -9.24 16.49 0.52
CA ARG A 31 -8.14 16.71 -0.43
C ARG A 31 -7.23 15.52 -0.49
N ALA A 32 -6.92 14.94 0.68
CA ALA A 32 -6.15 13.70 0.78
C ALA A 32 -6.88 12.54 0.08
N LEU A 33 -8.19 12.39 0.35
CA LEU A 33 -9.01 11.38 -0.30
C LEU A 33 -9.08 11.58 -1.83
N PHE A 34 -9.27 12.81 -2.29
CA PHE A 34 -9.28 13.13 -3.72
C PHE A 34 -7.93 12.82 -4.40
N GLY A 35 -6.82 13.15 -3.73
CA GLY A 35 -5.49 12.78 -4.22
C GLY A 35 -5.33 11.28 -4.40
N LEU A 36 -5.73 10.49 -3.39
CA LEU A 36 -5.69 9.03 -3.45
C LEU A 36 -6.55 8.48 -4.60
N LEU A 37 -7.77 9.01 -4.78
CA LEU A 37 -8.66 8.64 -5.89
C LEU A 37 -8.00 8.85 -7.26
N VAL A 38 -7.38 10.01 -7.48
CA VAL A 38 -6.71 10.33 -8.75
C VAL A 38 -5.51 9.40 -9.00
N MET A 39 -4.67 9.21 -8.00
CA MET A 39 -3.47 8.36 -8.11
C MET A 39 -3.83 6.90 -8.43
N LEU A 40 -4.83 6.35 -7.72
CA LEU A 40 -5.34 4.99 -7.96
C LEU A 40 -6.00 4.88 -9.35
N GLY A 41 -6.84 5.84 -9.73
CA GLY A 41 -7.53 5.84 -11.02
C GLY A 41 -6.58 5.93 -12.22
N ASN A 42 -5.44 6.60 -12.05
CA ASN A 42 -4.41 6.70 -13.08
C ASN A 42 -3.43 5.50 -13.12
N GLY A 43 -3.47 4.61 -12.12
CA GLY A 43 -2.52 3.50 -12.02
C GLY A 43 -1.07 3.97 -11.80
N GLU A 44 -0.86 5.03 -11.00
CA GLU A 44 0.46 5.63 -10.80
C GLU A 44 1.38 4.82 -9.85
N TYR A 45 0.84 3.79 -9.20
CA TYR A 45 1.59 2.92 -8.30
C TYR A 45 2.18 1.72 -9.04
N ASP A 46 3.44 1.38 -8.73
CA ASP A 46 4.00 0.06 -9.05
C ASP A 46 3.52 -0.94 -7.99
N ASP A 47 3.97 -0.76 -6.74
CA ASP A 47 3.51 -1.53 -5.60
C ASP A 47 3.07 -0.58 -4.47
N LEU A 48 1.98 -0.91 -3.77
CA LEU A 48 1.47 -0.12 -2.66
C LEU A 48 0.92 -1.02 -1.55
N CYS A 49 1.44 -0.89 -0.33
CA CYS A 49 0.88 -1.49 0.87
C CYS A 49 -0.01 -0.47 1.60
N ILE A 50 -1.21 -0.91 1.97
CA ILE A 50 -2.27 -0.11 2.57
C ILE A 50 -2.64 -0.75 3.91
N GLU A 51 -2.43 0.01 4.97
CA GLU A 51 -2.85 -0.33 6.32
C GLU A 51 -4.03 0.54 6.72
N SER A 52 -4.98 0.00 7.47
CA SER A 52 -6.18 0.72 7.92
C SER A 52 -6.32 0.69 9.43
N ASP A 53 -6.76 1.80 10.02
CA ASP A 53 -6.93 1.93 11.48
C ASP A 53 -8.23 1.30 12.00
N SER A 54 -9.22 1.15 11.13
CA SER A 54 -10.60 0.79 11.48
C SER A 54 -11.24 -0.08 10.40
N ALA A 55 -12.35 -0.76 10.75
CA ALA A 55 -13.09 -1.60 9.81
C ALA A 55 -13.69 -0.76 8.67
N GLU A 56 -14.10 0.47 8.98
CA GLU A 56 -14.62 1.44 8.02
C GLU A 56 -13.53 1.92 7.06
N ALA A 57 -12.32 2.23 7.56
CA ALA A 57 -11.18 2.56 6.71
C ALA A 57 -10.78 1.39 5.80
N LEU A 58 -10.76 0.17 6.34
CA LEU A 58 -10.48 -1.05 5.58
C LEU A 58 -11.49 -1.27 4.46
N LYS A 59 -12.79 -1.13 4.77
CA LYS A 59 -13.87 -1.22 3.80
C LYS A 59 -13.70 -0.16 2.71
N SER A 60 -13.41 1.08 3.09
CA SER A 60 -13.24 2.21 2.17
C SER A 60 -12.04 1.98 1.24
N ALA A 61 -10.90 1.52 1.76
CA ALA A 61 -9.73 1.17 0.96
C ALA A 61 -10.06 0.06 -0.06
N ARG A 62 -10.80 -0.98 0.35
CA ARG A 62 -11.24 -2.05 -0.55
C ARG A 62 -12.15 -1.55 -1.67
N GLU A 63 -13.11 -0.68 -1.34
CA GLU A 63 -14.01 -0.08 -2.32
C GLU A 63 -13.27 0.85 -3.29
N LEU A 64 -12.25 1.58 -2.83
CA LEU A 64 -11.39 2.40 -3.68
C LEU A 64 -10.59 1.56 -4.68
N LEU A 65 -9.97 0.47 -4.23
CA LEU A 65 -9.20 -0.43 -5.10
C LEU A 65 -10.08 -1.08 -6.16
N LEU A 66 -11.21 -1.66 -5.77
CA LEU A 66 -12.14 -2.34 -6.69
C LEU A 66 -12.86 -1.37 -7.63
N GLY A 67 -13.25 -0.20 -7.12
CA GLY A 67 -14.05 0.78 -7.84
C GLY A 67 -13.18 1.72 -8.69
N THR A 68 -12.45 2.62 -8.02
CA THR A 68 -11.69 3.67 -8.71
C THR A 68 -10.42 3.14 -9.33
N GLY A 69 -9.69 2.26 -8.63
CA GLY A 69 -8.51 1.60 -9.17
C GLY A 69 -8.86 0.56 -10.24
N GLY A 70 -10.08 0.00 -10.22
CA GLY A 70 -10.44 -1.11 -11.11
C GLY A 70 -9.51 -2.32 -10.93
N ALA A 71 -8.98 -2.52 -9.72
CA ALA A 71 -8.08 -3.61 -9.40
C ALA A 71 -8.87 -4.89 -9.11
N ASP A 72 -8.37 -6.02 -9.58
CA ASP A 72 -8.95 -7.33 -9.30
C ASP A 72 -8.23 -8.00 -8.13
N ARG A 73 -8.99 -8.69 -7.28
CA ARG A 73 -8.41 -9.47 -6.19
C ARG A 73 -7.65 -10.68 -6.75
N ALA A 74 -6.40 -10.83 -6.36
CA ALA A 74 -5.55 -11.95 -6.74
C ALA A 74 -5.22 -12.84 -5.52
N HIS A 75 -5.10 -14.15 -5.75
CA HIS A 75 -4.65 -15.09 -4.72
C HIS A 75 -3.16 -15.43 -4.83
N ASP A 76 -2.65 -15.46 -6.06
CA ASP A 76 -1.25 -15.67 -6.38
C ASP A 76 -0.95 -14.82 -7.62
N HIS A 77 0.08 -13.98 -7.54
CA HIS A 77 0.49 -13.14 -8.66
C HIS A 77 2.02 -12.99 -8.67
N PRO A 78 2.70 -13.27 -9.80
CA PRO A 78 4.17 -13.23 -9.86
C PRO A 78 4.77 -11.91 -9.40
N LEU A 79 4.17 -10.78 -9.80
CA LEU A 79 4.62 -9.45 -9.39
C LEU A 79 4.49 -9.23 -7.88
N ALA A 80 3.42 -9.75 -7.27
CA ALA A 80 3.19 -9.62 -5.84
C ALA A 80 4.24 -10.38 -5.03
N ASN A 81 4.57 -11.60 -5.45
CA ASN A 81 5.55 -12.44 -4.76
C ASN A 81 6.99 -11.90 -4.87
N SER A 82 7.28 -11.07 -5.87
CA SER A 82 8.57 -10.39 -6.03
C SER A 82 8.65 -9.03 -5.32
N SER A 83 7.53 -8.51 -4.80
CA SER A 83 7.51 -7.18 -4.20
C SER A 83 8.15 -7.18 -2.81
N PRO A 84 9.02 -6.20 -2.50
CA PRO A 84 9.47 -5.91 -1.13
C PRO A 84 8.33 -5.65 -0.14
N LEU A 85 7.16 -5.24 -0.63
CA LEU A 85 5.99 -4.95 0.18
C LEU A 85 5.12 -6.19 0.44
N TYR A 86 5.49 -7.36 -0.10
CA TYR A 86 4.75 -8.59 0.13
C TYR A 86 4.60 -8.89 1.62
N ARG A 87 3.40 -9.33 2.00
CA ARG A 87 3.05 -9.70 3.36
C ARG A 87 2.21 -10.97 3.40
N PRO A 88 2.65 -12.02 4.12
CA PRO A 88 1.82 -13.18 4.36
C PRO A 88 0.48 -12.79 5.00
N GLY A 89 -0.61 -13.29 4.43
CA GLY A 89 -1.97 -13.06 4.94
C GLY A 89 -2.63 -11.76 4.49
N TYR A 90 -1.94 -10.88 3.76
CA TYR A 90 -2.55 -9.68 3.20
C TYR A 90 -3.39 -10.02 1.98
N GLU A 91 -4.45 -9.23 1.76
CA GLU A 91 -5.21 -9.30 0.52
C GLU A 91 -4.36 -8.67 -0.60
N ILE A 92 -4.31 -9.33 -1.76
CA ILE A 92 -3.58 -8.84 -2.92
C ILE A 92 -4.58 -8.39 -3.97
N TYR A 93 -4.38 -7.20 -4.52
CA TYR A 93 -5.13 -6.68 -5.66
C TYR A 93 -4.17 -6.29 -6.78
N VAL A 94 -4.60 -6.45 -8.03
CA VAL A 94 -3.78 -6.15 -9.21
C VAL A 94 -4.58 -5.29 -10.17
N GLN A 95 -3.98 -4.19 -10.64
CA GLN A 95 -4.58 -3.30 -11.63
C GLN A 95 -3.79 -3.41 -12.95
N ALA A 96 -4.49 -3.82 -14.01
CA ALA A 96 -3.99 -3.88 -15.40
C ALA A 96 -2.62 -4.58 -15.55
N ASP A 97 -2.35 -5.62 -14.76
CA ASP A 97 -1.08 -6.37 -14.70
C ASP A 97 0.17 -5.52 -14.40
N GLN A 98 -0.01 -4.28 -13.95
CA GLN A 98 1.08 -3.36 -13.65
C GLN A 98 1.16 -3.09 -12.16
N SER A 99 0.08 -2.59 -11.56
CA SER A 99 0.10 -2.17 -10.17
C SER A 99 -0.30 -3.31 -9.24
N VAL A 100 0.42 -3.49 -8.15
CA VAL A 100 0.10 -4.47 -7.10
C VAL A 100 -0.21 -3.74 -5.79
N PHE A 101 -1.34 -4.08 -5.19
CA PHE A 101 -1.77 -3.52 -3.91
C PHE A 101 -1.84 -4.62 -2.85
N PHE A 102 -1.31 -4.32 -1.67
CA PHE A 102 -1.39 -5.17 -0.48
C PHE A 102 -2.28 -4.48 0.55
N LEU A 103 -3.36 -5.13 0.98
CA LEU A 103 -4.29 -4.58 1.95
C LEU A 103 -4.32 -5.46 3.20
N ASN A 104 -4.23 -4.84 4.37
CA ASN A 104 -4.27 -5.54 5.63
C ASN A 104 -5.59 -6.33 5.80
N PRO A 105 -5.56 -7.59 6.27
CA PRO A 105 -6.76 -8.42 6.37
C PRO A 105 -7.70 -7.95 7.49
N GLU A 106 -7.13 -7.35 8.54
CA GLU A 106 -7.84 -6.81 9.70
C GLU A 106 -7.27 -5.45 10.10
N PRO A 107 -8.08 -4.52 10.63
CA PRO A 107 -7.61 -3.20 11.06
C PRO A 107 -6.46 -3.27 12.08
N ARG A 108 -5.49 -2.35 11.94
CA ARG A 108 -4.30 -2.25 12.81
C ARG A 108 -4.26 -0.90 13.56
N PRO A 109 -5.22 -0.56 14.43
CA PRO A 109 -5.28 0.75 15.09
C PRO A 109 -4.01 1.11 15.89
N ALA A 110 -3.34 0.11 16.46
CA ALA A 110 -2.11 0.32 17.23
C ALA A 110 -0.97 0.89 16.38
N LEU A 111 -0.93 0.57 15.08
CA LEU A 111 0.07 1.10 14.14
C LEU A 111 0.05 2.63 14.09
N PHE A 112 -1.13 3.23 14.15
CA PHE A 112 -1.36 4.67 14.04
C PHE A 112 -1.04 5.43 15.33
N GLN A 113 -0.76 4.71 16.43
CA GLN A 113 -0.42 5.27 17.74
C GLN A 113 1.06 5.06 18.09
N SER A 114 1.77 4.24 17.31
CA SER A 114 3.15 3.84 17.55
C SER A 114 4.16 4.61 16.70
N ASP A 115 5.44 4.49 17.06
CA ASP A 115 6.55 4.90 16.20
C ASP A 115 6.57 4.04 14.91
N MET A 116 6.63 4.70 13.76
CA MET A 116 6.72 4.07 12.44
C MET A 116 8.00 3.27 12.23
N ALA A 117 9.03 3.45 13.06
CA ALA A 117 10.27 2.68 12.97
C ALA A 117 10.02 1.17 13.04
N ALA A 118 9.22 0.70 14.01
CA ALA A 118 8.90 -0.71 14.18
C ALA A 118 8.12 -1.27 12.97
N TYR A 119 7.25 -0.45 12.38
CA TYR A 119 6.52 -0.82 11.17
C TYR A 119 7.44 -0.94 9.95
N ILE A 120 8.40 -0.03 9.79
CA ILE A 120 9.38 -0.09 8.70
C ILE A 120 10.23 -1.36 8.82
N GLU A 121 10.58 -1.77 10.04
CA GLU A 121 11.33 -3.02 10.29
C GLU A 121 10.57 -4.28 9.84
N GLU A 122 9.23 -4.26 9.78
CA GLU A 122 8.43 -5.38 9.27
C GLU A 122 8.74 -5.68 7.79
N PHE A 123 9.26 -4.70 7.03
CA PHE A 123 9.65 -4.88 5.62
C PHE A 123 11.06 -5.45 5.45
N GLY A 124 11.81 -5.64 6.53
CA GLY A 124 13.22 -6.00 6.49
C GLY A 124 14.13 -4.80 6.18
N SER A 125 15.44 -5.05 6.18
CA SER A 125 16.44 -4.00 5.90
C SER A 125 16.41 -3.64 4.40
N PRO A 126 16.53 -2.34 4.02
CA PRO A 126 16.66 -1.94 2.62
C PRO A 126 17.84 -2.59 1.88
N LEU A 127 18.82 -3.12 2.64
CA LEU A 127 20.00 -3.82 2.13
C LEU A 127 19.73 -5.28 1.75
N ASP A 128 18.61 -5.86 2.18
CA ASP A 128 18.26 -7.27 1.97
C ASP A 128 17.21 -7.46 0.87
N LEU A 129 16.77 -6.38 0.22
CA LEU A 129 15.84 -6.47 -0.90
C LEU A 129 16.59 -7.00 -2.13
N PRO A 130 16.12 -8.08 -2.77
CA PRO A 130 16.80 -8.66 -3.92
C PRO A 130 16.90 -7.62 -5.05
N LYS A 131 18.11 -7.50 -5.60
CA LYS A 131 18.39 -6.70 -6.81
C LYS A 131 17.69 -7.27 -8.03
#